data_AF-A0A659U8Q5-F1
#
_entry.id   AF-A0A659U8Q5-F1
#
_cell.length_a   1.000
_cell.length_b   1.000
_cell.length_c   1.000
_cell.angle_alpha   90.00
_cell.angle_beta   90.00
_cell.angle_gamma   90.00
#
_symmetry.space_group_name_H-M   'P 1'
#
loop_
_entity.id
_entity.type
_entity.pdbx_description
1 polymer ?
#
loop_
_entity_poly.entity_id
_entity_poly.type
_entity_poly.pdbx_seq_one_letter_code
_entity_poly.pdbx_strand_id
1 'polypeptide(L)'
;DDVWVVAPEQDQSGYAHSLSISEPLRLRKIGEKHFAVRGTPTDCVIMGVKKILPGAPDLILSGINSGANIADDVTYSGTVAGAMEGALLGIRSIALSQGY
;
A
#
# COMPACT_ATOMS: atom_id res chain seq x y z
N ASP A 1 3.66 -16.07 12.71
CA ASP A 1 4.33 -14.78 12.50
C ASP A 1 4.85 -14.62 11.07
N ASP A 2 3.93 -14.60 10.09
CA ASP A 2 4.27 -14.32 8.69
C ASP A 2 3.55 -13.06 8.22
N VAL A 3 4.13 -11.90 8.59
CA VAL A 3 3.63 -10.58 8.25
C VAL A 3 4.75 -9.81 7.56
N TRP A 4 4.42 -9.21 6.42
CA TRP A 4 5.33 -8.40 5.62
C TRP A 4 4.80 -6.97 5.56
N VAL A 5 5.69 -6.00 5.76
CA VAL A 5 5.35 -4.58 5.73
C VAL A 5 6.09 -3.94 4.57
N VAL A 6 5.33 -3.41 3.62
CA VAL A 6 5.83 -2.61 2.51
C VAL A 6 5.00 -1.33 2.50
N ALA A 7 5.64 -0.21 2.81
CA ALA A 7 4.95 1.06 2.99
C ALA A 7 5.67 2.22 2.27
N PRO A 8 4.96 3.30 1.95
CA PRO A 8 5.59 4.51 1.42
C PRO A 8 6.66 5.06 2.37
N GLU A 9 7.75 5.58 1.82
CA GLU A 9 8.82 6.18 2.63
C GLU A 9 8.41 7.52 3.27
N GLN A 10 7.46 8.22 2.67
CA GLN A 10 6.95 9.51 3.13
C GLN A 10 5.43 9.48 3.18
N ASP A 11 4.85 10.42 3.92
CA ASP A 11 3.40 10.62 3.95
C ASP A 11 2.87 10.90 2.53
N GLN A 12 1.77 10.25 2.18
CA GLN A 12 1.13 10.31 0.86
C GLN A 12 -0.29 10.91 0.94
N SER A 13 -0.67 11.51 2.08
CA SER A 13 -1.96 12.19 2.22
C SER A 13 -2.09 13.31 1.16
N GLY A 14 -3.06 13.15 0.24
CA GLY A 14 -3.30 14.05 -0.89
C GLY A 14 -2.70 13.62 -2.24
N TYR A 15 -1.89 12.56 -2.31
CA TYR A 15 -1.41 11.99 -3.58
C TYR A 15 -2.43 10.99 -4.15
N ALA A 16 -3.55 11.50 -4.67
CA ALA A 16 -4.50 10.67 -5.40
C ALA A 16 -3.87 10.17 -6.72
N HIS A 17 -3.93 8.85 -6.96
CA HIS A 17 -3.63 8.18 -8.25
C HIS A 17 -2.29 8.51 -8.97
N SER A 18 -1.25 8.94 -8.27
CA SER A 18 0.03 9.24 -8.92
C SER A 18 0.92 8.00 -9.06
N LEU A 19 0.75 7.21 -10.13
CA LEU A 19 1.75 6.21 -10.47
C LEU A 19 3.08 6.93 -10.76
N SER A 20 4.17 6.55 -10.08
CA SER A 20 5.49 7.16 -10.30
C SER A 20 6.06 6.71 -11.65
N ILE A 21 5.59 7.31 -12.75
CA ILE A 21 6.01 6.96 -14.13
C ILE A 21 7.36 7.59 -14.50
N SER A 22 7.78 8.66 -13.82
CA SER A 22 8.97 9.45 -14.20
C SER A 22 10.25 9.13 -13.40
N GLU A 23 10.17 8.44 -12.27
CA GLU A 23 11.32 8.11 -11.44
C GLU A 23 11.38 6.61 -11.11
N PRO A 24 12.56 5.97 -11.16
CA PRO A 24 12.68 4.58 -10.73
C PRO A 24 12.31 4.45 -9.24
N LEU A 25 11.36 3.55 -8.95
CA LEU A 25 10.98 3.22 -7.59
C LEU A 25 12.22 2.79 -6.79
N ARG A 26 12.46 3.47 -5.66
CA ARG A 26 13.56 3.12 -4.75
C ARG A 26 13.01 2.28 -3.60
N LEU A 27 13.57 1.08 -3.44
CA LEU A 27 13.28 0.18 -2.34
C LEU A 27 14.38 0.30 -1.28
N ARG A 28 13.98 0.47 -0.02
CA ARG A 28 14.88 0.47 1.14
C ARG A 28 14.45 -0.62 2.13
N LYS A 29 15.33 -1.59 2.38
CA LYS A 29 15.12 -2.62 3.40
C LYS A 29 15.40 -2.01 4.78
N ILE A 30 14.40 -2.03 5.66
CA ILE A 30 14.49 -1.53 7.04
C ILE A 30 14.75 -2.70 8.01
N GLY A 31 14.15 -3.86 7.74
CA GLY A 31 14.33 -5.07 8.52
C GLY A 31 14.07 -6.31 7.67
N GLU A 32 14.04 -7.49 8.28
CA GLU A 32 13.89 -8.75 7.55
C GLU A 32 12.63 -8.77 6.66
N LYS A 33 11.48 -8.35 7.22
CA LYS A 33 10.18 -8.27 6.54
C LYS A 33 9.60 -6.85 6.47
N HIS A 34 10.46 -5.83 6.61
CA HIS A 34 10.06 -4.42 6.63
C HIS A 34 10.77 -3.63 5.54
N PHE A 35 10.02 -2.99 4.66
CA PHE A 35 10.51 -2.28 3.48
C PHE A 35 9.80 -0.93 3.32
N ALA A 36 10.59 0.10 3.00
CA ALA A 36 10.09 1.39 2.55
C ALA A 36 10.25 1.51 1.04
N VAL A 37 9.21 2.03 0.38
CA VAL A 37 9.19 2.29 -1.06
C VAL A 37 9.00 3.78 -1.28
N ARG A 38 9.86 4.39 -2.09
CA ARG A 38 9.63 5.75 -2.59
C ARG A 38 8.61 5.69 -3.73
N GLY A 39 7.33 5.71 -3.37
CA GLY A 39 6.18 5.58 -4.28
C GLY A 39 4.85 5.62 -3.51
N THR A 40 3.76 5.31 -4.21
CA THR A 40 2.38 5.30 -3.65
C THR A 40 2.05 4.01 -2.90
N PRO A 41 0.93 3.96 -2.15
CA PRO A 41 0.44 2.71 -1.58
C PRO A 41 0.21 1.59 -2.62
N THR A 42 -0.25 1.94 -3.82
CA THR A 42 -0.38 1.01 -4.96
C THR A 42 0.98 0.45 -5.37
N ASP A 43 2.00 1.30 -5.53
CA ASP A 43 3.37 0.85 -5.83
C ASP A 43 3.91 -0.09 -4.75
N CYS A 44 3.58 0.16 -3.47
CA CYS A 44 3.97 -0.70 -2.35
C CYS A 44 3.36 -2.11 -2.48
N VAL A 45 2.08 -2.21 -2.85
CA VAL A 45 1.42 -3.51 -3.06
C VAL A 45 2.03 -4.25 -4.25
N ILE A 46 2.23 -3.58 -5.38
CA ILE A 46 2.85 -4.18 -6.57
C ILE A 46 4.26 -4.67 -6.24
N MET A 47 5.08 -3.84 -5.58
CA MET A 47 6.44 -4.21 -5.18
C MET A 47 6.43 -5.38 -4.19
N GLY A 48 5.53 -5.35 -3.21
CA GLY A 48 5.30 -6.44 -2.27
C GLY A 48 5.06 -7.76 -3.00
N VAL A 49 4.00 -7.81 -3.80
CA VAL A 49 3.53 -9.04 -4.44
C VAL A 49 4.48 -9.53 -5.55
N LYS A 50 5.08 -8.63 -6.33
CA LYS A 50 5.83 -9.00 -7.54
C LYS A 50 7.34 -9.11 -7.33
N LYS A 51 7.90 -8.53 -6.25
CA LYS A 51 9.36 -8.41 -6.09
C LYS A 51 9.88 -8.76 -4.69
N ILE A 52 9.15 -8.43 -3.64
CA ILE A 52 9.66 -8.53 -2.26
C ILE A 52 9.29 -9.87 -1.62
N LEU A 53 8.02 -10.26 -1.70
CA LEU A 53 7.54 -11.48 -1.06
C LEU A 53 7.99 -12.71 -1.85
N PRO A 54 8.28 -13.84 -1.17
CA PRO A 54 8.65 -15.10 -1.83
C PRO A 54 7.49 -15.76 -2.60
N GLY A 55 6.25 -15.31 -2.37
CA GLY A 55 5.04 -15.79 -3.02
C GLY A 55 3.89 -14.80 -2.83
N ALA A 56 2.75 -15.07 -3.48
CA ALA A 56 1.57 -14.24 -3.32
C ALA A 56 1.03 -14.35 -1.87
N PRO A 57 0.72 -13.23 -1.20
CA PRO A 57 0.13 -13.27 0.13
C PRO A 57 -1.34 -13.73 0.08
N ASP A 58 -1.81 -14.32 1.16
CA ASP A 58 -3.23 -14.75 1.30
C ASP A 58 -4.20 -13.58 1.53
N LEU A 59 -3.67 -12.47 2.07
CA LEU A 59 -4.40 -11.29 2.51
C LEU A 59 -3.51 -10.05 2.43
N ILE A 60 -4.08 -8.92 2.01
CA ILE A 60 -3.47 -7.59 2.06
C ILE A 60 -4.27 -6.72 3.03
N LEU A 61 -3.56 -6.03 3.93
CA LEU A 61 -4.13 -5.04 4.83
C LEU A 61 -3.50 -3.68 4.52
N SER A 62 -4.34 -2.68 4.25
CA SER A 62 -3.91 -1.31 3.99
C SER A 62 -4.44 -0.40 5.09
N GLY A 63 -3.55 0.23 5.87
CA GLY A 63 -3.92 1.07 7.02
C GLY A 63 -2.97 0.88 8.22
N ILE A 64 -3.38 1.22 9.45
CA ILE A 64 -4.62 1.92 9.78
C ILE A 64 -4.46 3.40 9.42
N ASN A 65 -5.31 3.92 8.54
CA ASN A 65 -5.27 5.33 8.19
C ASN A 65 -5.60 6.20 9.40
N SER A 66 -4.85 7.29 9.54
CA SER A 66 -5.20 8.36 10.46
C SER A 66 -6.27 9.22 9.76
N GLY A 67 -7.54 9.01 10.09
CA GLY A 67 -8.67 9.75 9.55
C GLY A 67 -9.62 8.86 8.77
N ALA A 68 -10.91 9.16 8.85
CA ALA A 68 -11.93 8.36 8.18
C ALA A 68 -11.83 8.47 6.65
N ASN A 69 -12.14 7.38 5.94
CA ASN A 69 -12.38 7.41 4.50
C ASN A 69 -13.84 6.99 4.27
N ILE A 70 -14.74 7.98 4.19
CA ILE A 70 -16.19 7.76 4.10
C ILE A 70 -16.72 8.48 2.87
N ALA A 71 -17.70 7.89 2.19
CA ALA A 71 -18.32 8.44 0.99
C ALA A 71 -17.29 8.77 -0.10
N ASP A 72 -17.22 10.02 -0.56
CA ASP A 72 -16.41 10.40 -1.72
C ASP A 72 -14.90 10.27 -1.47
N ASP A 73 -14.46 10.30 -0.20
CA ASP A 73 -13.06 10.12 0.20
C ASP A 73 -12.48 8.78 -0.24
N VAL A 74 -13.35 7.77 -0.41
CA VAL A 74 -12.97 6.42 -0.85
C VAL A 74 -12.27 6.46 -2.21
N THR A 75 -12.71 7.34 -3.11
CA THR A 75 -12.17 7.44 -4.48
C THR A 75 -10.76 8.02 -4.52
N TYR A 76 -10.38 8.83 -3.52
CA TYR A 76 -9.09 9.53 -3.47
C TYR A 76 -8.12 8.97 -2.43
N SER A 77 -8.59 8.03 -1.59
CA SER A 77 -7.80 7.50 -0.49
C SER A 77 -6.70 6.55 -0.97
N GLY A 78 -5.45 6.88 -0.65
CA GLY A 78 -4.32 5.97 -0.83
C GLY A 78 -4.45 4.67 -0.04
N THR A 79 -5.09 4.71 1.14
CA THR A 79 -5.39 3.51 1.94
C THR A 79 -6.33 2.57 1.18
N VAL A 80 -7.41 3.12 0.61
CA VAL A 80 -8.35 2.34 -0.20
C VAL A 80 -7.67 1.85 -1.49
N ALA A 81 -6.92 2.71 -2.17
CA ALA A 81 -6.20 2.36 -3.40
C ALA A 81 -5.22 1.18 -3.20
N GLY A 82 -4.52 1.11 -2.06
CA GLY A 82 -3.68 -0.03 -1.72
C GLY A 82 -4.47 -1.35 -1.64
N ALA A 83 -5.63 -1.34 -0.98
CA ALA A 83 -6.48 -2.52 -0.91
C ALA A 83 -7.09 -2.88 -2.29
N MET A 84 -7.51 -1.88 -3.07
CA MET A 84 -8.03 -2.09 -4.42
C MET A 84 -6.98 -2.74 -5.35
N GLU A 85 -5.73 -2.29 -5.28
CA GLU A 85 -4.64 -2.89 -6.06
C GLU A 85 -4.45 -4.38 -5.72
N GLY A 86 -4.48 -4.72 -4.43
CA GLY A 86 -4.43 -6.12 -4.00
C GLY A 86 -5.59 -6.95 -4.57
N ALA A 87 -6.80 -6.38 -4.59
CA ALA A 87 -7.97 -7.04 -5.16
C ALA A 87 -7.86 -7.23 -6.68
N LEU A 88 -7.31 -6.24 -7.40
CA LEU A 88 -7.01 -6.35 -8.85
C LEU A 88 -5.99 -7.45 -9.15
N LEU A 89 -5.05 -7.69 -8.24
CA LEU A 89 -4.09 -8.79 -8.33
C LEU A 89 -4.67 -10.16 -7.93
N GLY A 90 -5.97 -10.23 -7.60
CA GLY A 90 -6.66 -11.46 -7.22
C GLY A 90 -6.44 -11.88 -5.76
N ILE A 91 -5.98 -10.96 -4.91
CA ILE A 91 -5.71 -11.21 -3.49
C ILE A 91 -6.81 -10.57 -2.64
N ARG A 92 -7.22 -11.25 -1.57
CA ARG A 92 -8.19 -10.68 -0.62
C ARG A 92 -7.58 -9.45 0.04
N SER A 93 -8.32 -8.35 0.10
CA SER A 93 -7.79 -7.08 0.59
C SER A 93 -8.77 -6.34 1.49
N ILE A 94 -8.23 -5.69 2.53
CA ILE A 94 -9.01 -4.89 3.48
C ILE A 94 -8.30 -3.54 3.68
N ALA A 95 -9.04 -2.44 3.53
CA ALA A 95 -8.61 -1.11 3.95
C ALA A 95 -9.17 -0.81 5.35
N LEU A 96 -8.33 -0.26 6.24
CA LEU A 96 -8.71 0.11 7.60
C LEU A 96 -8.37 1.58 7.86
N SER A 97 -9.33 2.31 8.44
CA SER A 97 -9.20 3.73 8.77
C SER A 97 -9.77 3.98 10.16
N GLN A 98 -9.06 4.76 10.98
CA GLN A 98 -9.52 5.16 12.30
C GLN A 98 -10.14 6.55 12.21
N GLY A 99 -11.41 6.65 12.63
CA GLY A 99 -12.07 7.94 12.85
C GLY A 99 -11.68 8.51 14.22
N TYR A 100 -11.53 9.82 14.29
CA TYR A 100 -11.30 10.55 15.53
C TYR A 100 -12.03 11.87 15.51
#